data_AF-A0A0J1H1X9-F1
#
_entry.id   AF-A0A0J1H1X9-F1
#
_cell.length_a   1.000
_cell.length_b   1.000
_cell.length_c   1.000
_cell.angle_alpha   90.00
_cell.angle_beta   90.00
_cell.angle_gamma   90.00
#
_symmetry.space_group_name_H-M   'P 1'
#
loop_
_entity.id
_entity.type
_entity.pdbx_description
1 polymer ?
#
loop_
_entity_poly.entity_id
_entity_poly.type
_entity_poly.pdbx_seq_one_letter_code
_entity_poly.pdbx_strand_id
1 'polypeptide(L)'
;MIRPANAFAPSLLLTALLAGCAGSPDKPEEPADTTPDTEVQTPAQVQAFMLRGQVVLSADNRYIQPCNSQQQYWLTLPDKNLPAADALASRYGQPPLYGEFIGYLEPAADEGREADFDARFVVKQLNLLSAEVADGCQQRPQTTRAFGNEPFWMAEVQADRISLTQPGQATEQQAITSRDIRSGHQVYQGTDSKLTMNQAQCNDTMSDSLYGWQSTLSWKGRKYQGCATLGARDVTLTWSGTYQGTTYLGEKPTLTTTLELKPDHSAVTRYTYPSGEPGLQERGFWQQAGEGKVKVTMAQYQGRRLISERVFVRDGEQLSANEETINGETYFLGDSGLTLRKQPAPQ
;
A
#
# COMPACT_ATOMS: atom_id res chain seq x y z
N MET A 1 -4.74 24.27 63.23
CA MET A 1 -4.22 25.44 63.96
C MET A 1 -3.21 26.16 63.07
N ILE A 2 -3.50 27.44 62.78
CA ILE A 2 -2.58 28.58 62.62
C ILE A 2 -1.70 28.67 61.34
N ARG A 3 -1.92 29.79 60.61
CA ARG A 3 -1.15 30.41 59.50
C ARG A 3 0.18 31.06 59.98
N PRO A 4 1.05 31.53 59.06
CA PRO A 4 1.13 32.99 58.73
C PRO A 4 1.26 33.24 57.19
N ALA A 5 0.76 34.31 56.53
CA ALA A 5 1.00 35.78 56.57
C ALA A 5 2.43 36.18 56.07
N ASN A 6 2.65 36.86 54.93
CA ASN A 6 2.47 38.30 54.60
C ASN A 6 2.55 38.49 53.05
N ALA A 7 1.69 39.24 52.34
CA ALA A 7 1.45 40.71 52.27
C ALA A 7 2.48 41.49 51.43
N PHE A 8 2.05 42.08 50.30
CA PHE A 8 2.08 43.53 50.00
C PHE A 8 1.45 43.83 48.63
N ALA A 9 0.48 44.75 48.62
CA ALA A 9 -0.05 45.48 47.47
C ALA A 9 0.45 46.93 47.54
N PRO A 10 0.31 47.74 46.47
CA PRO A 10 -0.81 48.68 46.51
C PRO A 10 -1.53 48.91 45.17
N SER A 11 -2.80 49.27 45.31
CA SER A 11 -3.73 49.78 44.30
C SER A 11 -3.52 51.26 43.98
N LEU A 12 -3.94 51.69 42.79
CA LEU A 12 -4.54 53.02 42.59
C LEU A 12 -5.61 52.96 41.48
N LEU A 13 -6.82 53.33 41.87
CA LEU A 13 -8.01 53.64 41.06
C LEU A 13 -7.79 54.97 40.31
N LEU A 14 -8.59 55.54 39.40
CA LEU A 14 -9.94 55.41 38.81
C LEU A 14 -9.83 56.30 37.52
N THR A 15 -10.63 56.27 36.45
CA THR A 15 -11.97 56.87 36.34
C THR A 15 -12.44 56.75 34.88
N ALA A 16 -13.72 56.48 34.68
CA ALA A 16 -14.42 56.39 33.41
C ALA A 16 -14.96 57.75 32.95
N LEU A 17 -15.13 57.93 31.64
CA LEU A 17 -16.06 58.87 31.01
C LEU A 17 -16.69 58.22 29.75
N LEU A 18 -18.01 58.30 29.66
CA LEU A 18 -18.89 57.85 28.57
C LEU A 18 -19.36 59.06 27.75
N ALA A 19 -19.33 58.95 26.42
CA ALA A 19 -20.18 59.57 25.39
C ALA A 19 -19.62 59.06 24.03
N GLY A 20 -20.34 58.70 22.96
CA GLY A 20 -21.72 58.89 22.55
C GLY A 20 -21.74 59.24 21.05
N CYS A 21 -22.41 58.42 20.22
CA CYS A 21 -22.87 58.64 18.83
C CYS A 21 -21.86 58.68 17.66
N ALA A 22 -22.03 57.76 16.69
CA ALA A 22 -22.65 58.08 15.39
C ALA A 22 -22.67 56.83 14.48
N GLY A 23 -23.88 56.41 14.07
CA GLY A 23 -24.07 55.48 12.97
C GLY A 23 -24.09 56.20 11.63
N SER A 24 -23.60 55.53 10.59
CA SER A 24 -23.72 55.88 9.16
C SER A 24 -23.22 54.69 8.31
N PRO A 25 -23.65 54.55 7.06
CA PRO A 25 -24.72 53.64 6.63
C PRO A 25 -24.17 52.41 5.91
N ASP A 26 -25.05 51.43 5.67
CA ASP A 26 -24.84 50.34 4.71
C ASP A 26 -24.23 50.86 3.41
N LYS A 27 -23.04 50.33 3.07
CA LYS A 27 -22.45 50.45 1.74
C LYS A 27 -22.74 49.14 1.00
N PRO A 28 -23.35 49.19 -0.20
CA PRO A 28 -23.62 48.00 -1.00
C PRO A 28 -22.33 47.22 -1.29
N GLU A 29 -22.42 45.92 -1.09
CA GLU A 29 -21.44 44.91 -1.47
C GLU A 29 -21.28 44.93 -3.00
N GLU A 30 -20.09 45.36 -3.45
CA GLU A 30 -19.64 45.21 -4.84
C GLU A 30 -18.64 44.04 -4.86
N PRO A 31 -18.76 43.09 -5.80
CA PRO A 31 -18.19 41.77 -5.66
C PRO A 31 -16.67 41.84 -5.69
N ALA A 32 -16.05 41.42 -4.59
CA ALA A 32 -14.62 41.15 -4.59
C ALA A 32 -14.39 39.90 -5.46
N ASP A 33 -13.63 40.15 -6.52
CA ASP A 33 -12.98 39.20 -7.41
C ASP A 33 -12.71 37.84 -6.75
N THR A 34 -13.27 36.79 -7.34
CA THR A 34 -12.98 35.41 -7.01
C THR A 34 -11.50 35.12 -7.28
N THR A 35 -10.67 35.23 -6.24
CA THR A 35 -9.44 34.43 -6.16
C THR A 35 -9.81 32.95 -6.24
N PRO A 36 -9.07 32.15 -7.03
CA PRO A 36 -9.44 30.77 -7.29
C PRO A 36 -9.43 29.97 -5.99
N ASP A 37 -10.49 29.19 -5.80
CA ASP A 37 -10.61 28.15 -4.79
C ASP A 37 -9.29 27.38 -4.68
N THR A 38 -8.63 27.50 -3.53
CA THR A 38 -7.70 26.50 -3.07
C THR A 38 -8.52 25.23 -2.87
N GLU A 39 -8.64 24.41 -3.93
CA GLU A 39 -9.04 23.03 -3.80
C GLU A 39 -8.11 22.39 -2.77
N VAL A 40 -8.66 22.10 -1.59
CA VAL A 40 -8.02 21.24 -0.61
C VAL A 40 -7.92 19.87 -1.27
N GLN A 41 -6.78 19.61 -1.93
CA GLN A 41 -6.50 18.34 -2.56
C GLN A 41 -6.55 17.26 -1.48
N THR A 42 -7.55 16.39 -1.57
CA THR A 42 -7.62 15.21 -0.70
C THR A 42 -6.41 14.33 -1.02
N PRO A 43 -5.66 13.81 -0.03
CA PRO A 43 -4.51 12.95 -0.29
C PRO A 43 -4.88 11.84 -1.28
N ALA A 44 -4.09 11.67 -2.34
CA ALA A 44 -4.37 10.67 -3.36
C ALA A 44 -4.55 9.29 -2.70
N GLN A 45 -5.75 8.73 -2.81
CA GLN A 45 -6.06 7.45 -2.16
C GLN A 45 -5.28 6.33 -2.86
N VAL A 46 -4.43 5.65 -2.09
CA VAL A 46 -3.57 4.58 -2.61
C VAL A 46 -4.34 3.27 -2.74
N GLN A 47 -4.02 2.52 -3.79
CA GLN A 47 -4.63 1.24 -4.07
C GLN A 47 -3.86 0.13 -3.34
N ALA A 48 -4.60 -0.74 -2.65
CA ALA A 48 -4.02 -1.92 -2.04
C ALA A 48 -3.56 -2.92 -3.11
N PHE A 49 -2.42 -3.57 -2.87
CA PHE A 49 -1.78 -4.52 -3.78
C PHE A 49 -1.44 -5.83 -3.05
N MET A 50 -1.23 -6.89 -3.83
CA MET A 50 -0.83 -8.20 -3.32
C MET A 50 0.68 -8.22 -3.08
N LEU A 51 1.11 -8.46 -1.85
CA LEU A 51 2.52 -8.67 -1.51
C LEU A 51 2.71 -10.10 -1.01
N ARG A 52 3.69 -10.80 -1.60
CA ARG A 52 4.12 -12.14 -1.17
C ARG A 52 5.57 -12.11 -0.71
N GLY A 53 5.89 -12.85 0.34
CA GLY A 53 7.21 -12.76 0.94
C GLY A 53 7.46 -13.73 2.08
N GLN A 54 8.69 -13.68 2.58
CA GLN A 54 9.07 -14.30 3.84
C GLN A 54 8.63 -13.40 4.99
N VAL A 55 8.04 -14.00 6.01
CA VAL A 55 7.40 -13.30 7.12
C VAL A 55 8.03 -13.74 8.42
N VAL A 56 8.51 -12.77 9.19
CA VAL A 56 8.96 -13.00 10.56
C VAL A 56 7.97 -12.33 11.50
N LEU A 57 7.49 -13.10 12.48
CA LEU A 57 6.59 -12.63 13.53
C LEU A 57 7.15 -13.06 14.87
N SER A 58 7.71 -12.11 15.61
CA SER A 58 8.16 -12.28 16.98
C SER A 58 7.65 -11.14 17.88
N ALA A 59 7.95 -11.25 19.18
CA ALA A 59 7.61 -10.20 20.13
C ALA A 59 8.26 -8.85 19.77
N ASP A 60 9.47 -8.89 19.19
CA ASP A 60 10.29 -7.70 18.93
C ASP A 60 10.46 -7.39 17.45
N ASN A 61 10.22 -8.33 16.55
CA ASN A 61 10.44 -8.13 15.12
C ASN A 61 9.27 -8.68 14.29
N ARG A 62 8.63 -7.80 13.50
CA ARG A 62 7.48 -8.12 12.67
C ARG A 62 7.70 -7.51 11.29
N TYR A 63 8.12 -8.31 10.32
CA TYR A 63 8.36 -7.80 8.97
C TYR A 63 8.00 -8.82 7.90
N ILE A 64 7.81 -8.29 6.70
CA ILE A 64 7.76 -9.05 5.46
C ILE A 64 8.92 -8.63 4.57
N GLN A 65 9.66 -9.63 4.07
CA GLN A 65 10.63 -9.48 3.01
C GLN A 65 10.01 -9.97 1.71
N PRO A 66 9.70 -9.09 0.74
CA PRO A 66 9.12 -9.50 -0.54
C PRO A 66 9.98 -10.56 -1.22
N CYS A 67 9.34 -11.52 -1.89
CA CYS A 67 10.07 -12.56 -2.60
C CYS A 67 11.04 -11.96 -3.63
N ASN A 68 12.26 -12.51 -3.70
CA ASN A 68 13.35 -12.05 -4.58
C ASN A 68 13.86 -10.63 -4.27
N SER A 69 13.68 -10.15 -3.03
CA SER A 69 14.17 -8.86 -2.58
C SER A 69 15.01 -8.97 -1.30
N GLN A 70 15.82 -7.96 -1.03
CA GLN A 70 16.46 -7.69 0.26
C GLN A 70 15.75 -6.56 1.03
N GLN A 71 14.77 -5.90 0.41
CA GLN A 71 13.92 -4.92 1.07
C GLN A 71 13.08 -5.60 2.14
N GLN A 72 12.88 -4.93 3.26
CA GLN A 72 11.97 -5.38 4.29
C GLN A 72 10.98 -4.25 4.60
N TYR A 73 9.77 -4.63 4.98
CA TYR A 73 8.75 -3.71 5.45
C TYR A 73 8.23 -4.17 6.80
N TRP A 74 8.05 -3.23 7.72
CA TRP A 74 7.39 -3.53 8.98
C TRP A 74 5.96 -4.03 8.70
N LEU A 75 5.60 -5.18 9.25
CA LEU A 75 4.34 -5.85 8.93
C LEU A 75 3.27 -5.51 9.97
N THR A 76 2.25 -4.77 9.55
CA THR A 76 1.09 -4.44 10.40
C THR A 76 -0.10 -5.31 10.00
N LEU A 77 -0.40 -6.34 10.81
CA LEU A 77 -1.56 -7.22 10.62
C LEU A 77 -2.81 -6.65 11.32
N PRO A 78 -4.03 -6.89 10.80
CA PRO A 78 -5.26 -6.58 11.52
C PRO A 78 -5.35 -7.34 12.85
N ASP A 79 -5.87 -6.70 13.90
CA ASP A 79 -6.00 -7.28 15.24
C ASP A 79 -6.66 -8.65 15.25
N LYS A 80 -7.70 -8.83 14.43
CA LYS A 80 -8.41 -10.11 14.29
C LYS A 80 -7.53 -11.28 13.84
N ASN A 81 -6.46 -11.01 13.11
CA ASN A 81 -5.54 -12.03 12.59
C ASN A 81 -4.35 -12.28 13.53
N LEU A 82 -4.01 -11.32 14.40
CA LEU A 82 -2.81 -11.37 15.24
C LEU A 82 -2.72 -12.62 16.11
N PRO A 83 -3.75 -13.03 16.89
CA PRO A 83 -3.63 -14.19 17.77
C PRO A 83 -3.33 -15.49 17.00
N ALA A 84 -3.97 -15.68 15.85
CA ALA A 84 -3.76 -16.88 15.03
C ALA A 84 -2.38 -16.87 14.36
N ALA A 85 -1.94 -15.71 13.86
CA ALA A 85 -0.63 -15.56 13.24
C ALA A 85 0.51 -15.75 14.25
N ASP A 86 0.39 -15.18 15.44
CA ASP A 86 1.37 -15.35 16.52
C ASP A 86 1.41 -16.82 16.98
N ALA A 87 0.25 -17.46 17.15
CA ALA A 87 0.19 -18.89 17.48
C ALA A 87 0.86 -19.77 16.43
N LEU A 88 0.64 -19.50 15.13
CA LEU A 88 1.32 -20.21 14.04
C LEU A 88 2.84 -20.02 14.12
N ALA A 89 3.31 -18.78 14.24
CA ALA A 89 4.74 -18.47 14.31
C ALA A 89 5.43 -19.11 15.52
N SER A 90 4.78 -19.09 16.70
CA SER A 90 5.32 -19.67 17.92
C SER A 90 5.43 -21.20 17.86
N ARG A 91 4.49 -21.91 17.22
CA ARG A 91 4.56 -23.38 17.08
C ARG A 91 5.79 -23.86 16.33
N TYR A 92 6.30 -23.05 15.41
CA TYR A 92 7.37 -23.42 14.50
C TYR A 92 8.76 -22.93 14.89
N GLY A 93 8.92 -22.29 16.05
CA GLY A 93 10.22 -21.76 16.49
C GLY A 93 10.64 -20.48 15.76
N GLN A 94 9.67 -19.75 15.20
CA GLN A 94 9.85 -18.46 14.50
C GLN A 94 10.79 -18.43 13.27
N PRO A 95 10.82 -19.46 12.40
CA PRO A 95 11.47 -19.38 11.09
C PRO A 95 10.66 -18.43 10.18
N PRO A 96 11.21 -17.96 9.04
CA PRO A 96 10.38 -17.19 8.13
C PRO A 96 9.23 -18.07 7.65
N LEU A 97 8.01 -17.63 7.95
CA LEU A 97 6.80 -18.16 7.34
C LEU A 97 6.72 -17.65 5.90
N TYR A 98 5.94 -18.30 5.06
CA TYR A 98 5.55 -17.73 3.79
C TYR A 98 4.22 -17.00 3.93
N GLY A 99 4.15 -15.76 3.48
CA GLY A 99 2.95 -14.93 3.56
C GLY A 99 2.54 -14.32 2.23
N GLU A 100 1.24 -14.18 2.06
CA GLU A 100 0.57 -13.47 0.97
C GLU A 100 -0.49 -12.57 1.57
N PHE A 101 -0.42 -11.29 1.27
CA PHE A 101 -1.26 -10.27 1.89
C PHE A 101 -1.68 -9.23 0.86
N ILE A 102 -2.87 -8.67 1.05
CA ILE A 102 -3.33 -7.50 0.34
C ILE A 102 -3.29 -6.32 1.31
N GLY A 103 -2.57 -5.27 0.93
CA GLY A 103 -2.30 -4.14 1.80
C GLY A 103 -1.72 -2.98 1.02
N TYR A 104 -1.19 -2.00 1.74
CA TYR A 104 -0.61 -0.78 1.17
C TYR A 104 0.53 -0.32 2.08
N LEU A 105 1.40 0.53 1.55
CA LEU A 105 2.56 1.05 2.26
C LEU A 105 2.26 2.43 2.85
N GLU A 106 2.78 2.65 4.05
CA GLU A 106 2.86 3.94 4.71
C GLU A 106 4.29 4.16 5.20
N PRO A 107 4.75 5.41 5.39
CA PRO A 107 6.00 5.66 6.09
C PRO A 107 5.98 4.94 7.45
N ALA A 108 7.09 4.29 7.80
CA ALA A 108 7.25 3.78 9.16
C ALA A 108 7.28 4.95 10.18
N ALA A 109 6.98 4.71 11.45
CA ALA A 109 7.21 5.72 12.48
C ALA A 109 8.70 6.10 12.57
N ASP A 110 8.96 7.33 13.02
CA ASP A 110 10.33 7.83 13.22
C ASP A 110 10.99 7.26 14.49
N GLU A 111 10.20 6.64 15.37
CA GLU A 111 10.65 6.05 16.63
C GLU A 111 10.09 4.63 16.82
N GLY A 112 10.69 3.88 17.74
CA GLY A 112 10.28 2.53 18.08
C GLY A 112 10.86 1.47 17.14
N ARG A 113 10.28 0.27 17.16
CA ARG A 113 10.85 -0.91 16.49
C ARG A 113 10.73 -0.88 14.97
N GLU A 114 9.83 -0.05 14.42
CA GLU A 114 9.68 0.10 12.98
C GLU A 114 10.57 1.21 12.37
N ALA A 115 11.31 1.97 13.20
CA ALA A 115 12.11 3.11 12.76
C ALA A 115 13.25 2.75 11.78
N ASP A 116 13.73 1.50 11.82
CA ASP A 116 14.75 1.00 10.91
C ASP A 116 14.21 0.69 9.50
N PHE A 117 12.90 0.80 9.28
CA PHE A 117 12.25 0.50 8.01
C PHE A 117 11.90 1.78 7.23
N ASP A 118 12.05 1.72 5.91
CA ASP A 118 11.60 2.81 5.04
C ASP A 118 10.07 2.94 5.03
N ALA A 119 9.37 1.81 5.21
CA ALA A 119 7.92 1.75 5.21
C ALA A 119 7.38 0.61 6.08
N ARG A 120 6.14 0.78 6.51
CA ARG A 120 5.29 -0.28 7.05
C ARG A 120 4.29 -0.74 5.99
N PHE A 121 4.12 -2.05 5.86
CA PHE A 121 3.09 -2.67 5.06
C PHE A 121 1.85 -2.93 5.92
N VAL A 122 0.83 -2.11 5.70
CA VAL A 122 -0.45 -2.17 6.42
C VAL A 122 -1.38 -3.15 5.71
N VAL A 123 -1.55 -4.32 6.31
CA VAL A 123 -2.37 -5.39 5.76
C VAL A 123 -3.84 -5.04 5.94
N LYS A 124 -4.57 -4.96 4.82
CA LYS A 124 -6.04 -4.89 4.81
C LYS A 124 -6.64 -6.30 4.84
N GLN A 125 -5.96 -7.26 4.23
CA GLN A 125 -6.44 -8.61 4.10
C GLN A 125 -5.30 -9.64 4.06
N LEU A 126 -5.43 -10.67 4.88
CA LEU A 126 -4.66 -11.91 4.76
C LEU A 126 -5.14 -12.67 3.51
N ASN A 127 -4.23 -13.21 2.71
CA ASN A 127 -4.56 -14.21 1.69
C ASN A 127 -4.14 -15.61 2.19
N LEU A 128 -2.86 -15.75 2.53
CA LEU A 128 -2.25 -16.96 3.05
C LEU A 128 -1.13 -16.59 4.03
N LEU A 129 -1.00 -17.32 5.14
CA LEU A 129 0.21 -17.36 5.95
C LEU A 129 0.49 -18.82 6.29
N SER A 130 1.66 -19.35 5.94
CA SER A 130 1.93 -20.78 6.00
C SER A 130 3.33 -21.08 6.53
N ALA A 131 3.42 -22.10 7.39
CA ALA A 131 4.68 -22.74 7.76
C ALA A 131 5.02 -23.91 6.83
N GLU A 132 4.02 -24.54 6.20
CA GLU A 132 4.20 -25.71 5.34
C GLU A 132 4.86 -25.37 4.00
N VAL A 133 4.57 -24.17 3.49
CA VAL A 133 5.07 -23.70 2.19
C VAL A 133 6.20 -22.69 2.40
N ALA A 134 7.16 -23.00 3.28
CA ALA A 134 8.26 -22.10 3.64
C ALA A 134 9.13 -21.69 2.42
N ASP A 135 9.20 -22.53 1.39
CA ASP A 135 9.87 -22.26 0.11
C ASP A 135 8.98 -21.51 -0.90
N GLY A 136 7.82 -20.99 -0.46
CA GLY A 136 6.81 -20.40 -1.33
C GLY A 136 7.36 -19.34 -2.29
N CYS A 137 8.36 -18.56 -1.89
CA CYS A 137 9.00 -17.59 -2.78
C CYS A 137 9.69 -18.18 -4.02
N GLN A 138 10.11 -19.45 -3.98
CA GLN A 138 10.65 -20.17 -5.14
C GLN A 138 9.55 -20.73 -6.06
N GLN A 139 8.33 -20.82 -5.54
CA GLN A 139 7.18 -21.30 -6.29
C GLN A 139 6.56 -20.18 -7.12
N ARG A 140 6.02 -20.54 -8.28
CA ARG A 140 5.23 -19.61 -9.09
C ARG A 140 4.02 -19.14 -8.29
N PRO A 141 3.63 -17.86 -8.40
CA PRO A 141 2.38 -17.38 -7.81
C PRO A 141 1.22 -18.29 -8.22
N GLN A 142 0.51 -18.81 -7.23
CA GLN A 142 -0.67 -19.64 -7.45
C GLN A 142 -1.79 -18.80 -8.04
N THR A 143 -2.67 -19.44 -8.82
CA THR A 143 -3.92 -18.82 -9.26
C THR A 143 -4.95 -18.82 -8.14
N THR A 144 -6.05 -18.07 -8.32
CA THR A 144 -7.17 -18.13 -7.38
C THR A 144 -7.67 -19.57 -7.29
N ARG A 145 -7.79 -20.09 -6.07
CA ARG A 145 -8.23 -21.46 -5.80
C ARG A 145 -9.09 -21.55 -4.55
N ALA A 146 -9.95 -22.54 -4.52
CA ALA A 146 -10.80 -22.89 -3.39
C ALA A 146 -10.70 -24.39 -3.14
N PHE A 147 -10.77 -24.83 -1.90
CA PHE A 147 -10.59 -26.23 -1.56
C PHE A 147 -11.23 -26.55 -0.21
N GLY A 148 -11.52 -27.82 0.01
CA GLY A 148 -11.97 -28.33 1.31
C GLY A 148 -11.61 -29.80 1.45
N ASN A 149 -11.63 -30.31 2.68
CA ASN A 149 -11.05 -31.61 3.02
C ASN A 149 -12.05 -32.75 3.22
N GLU A 150 -13.32 -32.44 3.51
CA GLU A 150 -14.33 -33.47 3.83
C GLU A 150 -15.65 -33.23 3.08
N PRO A 151 -15.88 -33.93 1.95
CA PRO A 151 -14.89 -34.69 1.16
C PRO A 151 -13.84 -33.77 0.53
N PHE A 152 -12.68 -34.30 0.13
CA PHE A 152 -11.67 -33.48 -0.55
C PHE A 152 -12.18 -32.97 -1.90
N TRP A 153 -11.96 -31.69 -2.16
CA TRP A 153 -12.20 -31.05 -3.45
C TRP A 153 -11.26 -29.86 -3.62
N MET A 154 -10.91 -29.56 -4.86
CA MET A 154 -10.16 -28.36 -5.22
C MET A 154 -10.76 -27.75 -6.48
N ALA A 155 -11.00 -26.45 -6.46
CA ALA A 155 -11.37 -25.68 -7.62
C ALA A 155 -10.34 -24.59 -7.91
N GLU A 156 -9.93 -24.44 -9.16
CA GLU A 156 -8.99 -23.41 -9.58
C GLU A 156 -9.62 -22.52 -10.65
N VAL A 157 -9.40 -21.22 -10.54
CA VAL A 157 -9.86 -20.22 -11.50
C VAL A 157 -8.67 -19.82 -12.37
N GLN A 158 -8.76 -20.12 -13.66
CA GLN A 158 -7.75 -19.77 -14.65
C GLN A 158 -8.42 -19.07 -15.84
N ALA A 159 -8.00 -17.84 -16.13
CA ALA A 159 -8.52 -17.02 -17.23
C ALA A 159 -10.06 -16.98 -17.28
N ASP A 160 -10.70 -17.71 -18.17
CA ASP A 160 -12.15 -17.77 -18.40
C ASP A 160 -12.77 -19.11 -17.96
N ARG A 161 -12.07 -19.89 -17.13
CA ARG A 161 -12.50 -21.22 -16.69
C ARG A 161 -12.34 -21.45 -15.20
N ILE A 162 -13.19 -22.32 -14.68
CA ILE A 162 -13.06 -22.96 -13.38
C ILE A 162 -12.86 -24.46 -13.60
N SER A 163 -11.81 -25.03 -13.03
CA SER A 163 -11.58 -26.48 -12.98
C SER A 163 -12.00 -27.01 -11.60
N LEU A 164 -12.58 -28.21 -11.55
CA LEU A 164 -12.88 -28.95 -10.32
C LEU A 164 -12.14 -30.28 -10.35
N THR A 165 -11.34 -30.53 -9.32
CA THR A 165 -10.60 -31.77 -9.10
C THR A 165 -11.08 -32.43 -7.82
N GLN A 166 -11.36 -33.74 -7.90
CA GLN A 166 -11.79 -34.56 -6.77
C GLN A 166 -11.03 -35.89 -6.79
N PRO A 167 -10.78 -36.54 -5.64
CA PRO A 167 -10.05 -37.79 -5.60
C PRO A 167 -10.81 -38.88 -6.35
N GLY A 168 -10.11 -39.62 -7.21
CA GLY A 168 -10.68 -40.71 -8.00
C GLY A 168 -11.61 -40.28 -9.13
N GLN A 169 -11.70 -38.98 -9.45
CA GLN A 169 -12.51 -38.44 -10.54
C GLN A 169 -11.64 -37.68 -11.55
N ALA A 170 -12.07 -37.64 -12.80
CA ALA A 170 -11.43 -36.81 -13.81
C ALA A 170 -11.68 -35.32 -13.51
N THR A 171 -10.68 -34.46 -13.74
CA THR A 171 -10.86 -33.01 -13.61
C THR A 171 -11.93 -32.51 -14.57
N GLU A 172 -12.94 -31.87 -14.03
CA GLU A 172 -14.00 -31.22 -14.81
C GLU A 172 -13.67 -29.74 -15.01
N GLN A 173 -14.12 -29.16 -16.13
CA GLN A 173 -13.96 -27.73 -16.39
C GLN A 173 -15.29 -27.11 -16.84
N GLN A 174 -15.53 -25.88 -16.43
CA GLN A 174 -16.63 -25.06 -16.93
C GLN A 174 -16.14 -23.65 -17.27
N ALA A 175 -16.76 -23.04 -18.27
CA ALA A 175 -16.52 -21.65 -18.61
C ALA A 175 -17.13 -20.72 -17.56
N ILE A 176 -16.41 -19.64 -17.26
CA ILE A 176 -16.88 -18.54 -16.44
C ILE A 176 -17.62 -17.57 -17.35
N THR A 177 -18.92 -17.44 -17.13
CA THR A 177 -19.82 -16.56 -17.89
C THR A 177 -19.93 -15.18 -17.28
N SER A 178 -19.70 -15.02 -15.97
CA SER A 178 -19.63 -13.72 -15.32
C SER A 178 -18.75 -13.71 -14.07
N ARG A 179 -18.28 -12.52 -13.72
CA ARG A 179 -17.42 -12.25 -12.57
C ARG A 179 -17.98 -11.06 -11.80
N ASP A 180 -18.11 -11.20 -10.49
CA ASP A 180 -18.42 -10.11 -9.56
C ASP A 180 -17.31 -10.06 -8.51
N ILE A 181 -16.41 -9.09 -8.67
CA ILE A 181 -15.16 -8.95 -7.93
C ILE A 181 -15.24 -7.63 -7.18
N ARG A 182 -15.39 -7.71 -5.87
CA ARG A 182 -15.45 -6.57 -4.95
C ARG A 182 -14.49 -6.79 -3.78
N SER A 183 -14.19 -5.72 -3.05
CA SER A 183 -13.38 -5.83 -1.84
C SER A 183 -14.04 -6.82 -0.88
N GLY A 184 -13.27 -7.85 -0.48
CA GLY A 184 -13.72 -8.91 0.42
C GLY A 184 -14.77 -9.89 -0.12
N HIS A 185 -15.19 -9.79 -1.38
CA HIS A 185 -16.21 -10.67 -1.98
C HIS A 185 -15.91 -10.98 -3.45
N GLN A 186 -15.90 -12.26 -3.80
CA GLN A 186 -15.60 -12.71 -5.15
C GLN A 186 -16.61 -13.77 -5.59
N VAL A 187 -17.19 -13.59 -6.76
CA VAL A 187 -18.09 -14.58 -7.38
C VAL A 187 -17.62 -14.86 -8.80
N TYR A 188 -17.42 -16.14 -9.07
CA TYR A 188 -17.17 -16.68 -10.41
C TYR A 188 -18.37 -17.54 -10.78
N GLN A 189 -19.12 -17.12 -11.79
CA GLN A 189 -20.32 -17.79 -12.26
C GLN A 189 -20.04 -18.45 -13.60
N GLY A 190 -20.48 -19.70 -13.75
CA GLY A 190 -20.60 -20.42 -15.01
C GLY A 190 -22.04 -20.91 -15.20
N THR A 191 -22.28 -21.75 -16.20
CA THR A 191 -23.63 -22.29 -16.48
C THR A 191 -24.15 -23.16 -15.34
N ASP A 192 -23.35 -24.14 -14.89
CA ASP A 192 -23.70 -25.07 -13.81
C ASP A 192 -22.69 -24.98 -12.65
N SER A 193 -21.99 -23.86 -12.54
CA SER A 193 -20.98 -23.64 -11.50
C SER A 193 -21.10 -22.26 -10.89
N LYS A 194 -20.96 -22.15 -9.57
CA LYS A 194 -20.83 -20.87 -8.88
C LYS A 194 -19.83 -21.00 -7.74
N LEU A 195 -18.68 -20.36 -7.86
CA LEU A 195 -17.73 -20.21 -6.76
C LEU A 195 -17.94 -18.85 -6.12
N THR A 196 -18.26 -18.84 -4.83
CA THR A 196 -18.34 -17.64 -4.00
C THR A 196 -17.22 -17.68 -2.96
N MET A 197 -16.47 -16.59 -2.82
CA MET A 197 -15.43 -16.44 -1.82
C MET A 197 -15.67 -15.18 -1.01
N ASN A 198 -15.60 -15.29 0.31
CA ASN A 198 -15.76 -14.18 1.24
C ASN A 198 -14.50 -14.03 2.07
N GLN A 199 -14.08 -12.78 2.31
CA GLN A 199 -13.00 -12.49 3.23
C GLN A 199 -13.42 -12.89 4.64
N ALA A 200 -12.80 -13.95 5.13
CA ALA A 200 -12.99 -14.47 6.47
C ALA A 200 -11.84 -15.42 6.75
N GLN A 201 -11.32 -15.39 7.97
CA GLN A 201 -10.32 -16.38 8.36
C GLN A 201 -10.91 -17.79 8.21
N CYS A 202 -10.17 -18.63 7.53
CA CYS A 202 -10.48 -20.04 7.33
C CYS A 202 -9.30 -20.84 7.84
N ASN A 203 -9.58 -21.69 8.82
CA ASN A 203 -8.59 -22.58 9.39
C ASN A 203 -8.92 -23.99 8.90
N ASP A 204 -8.04 -24.52 8.07
CA ASP A 204 -8.05 -25.94 7.78
C ASP A 204 -7.24 -26.63 8.89
N THR A 205 -7.94 -27.34 9.77
CA THR A 205 -7.39 -27.97 10.97
C THR A 205 -6.28 -28.99 10.69
N MET A 206 -6.11 -29.37 9.43
CA MET A 206 -5.09 -30.32 8.97
C MET A 206 -3.85 -29.64 8.36
N SER A 207 -3.84 -28.31 8.22
CA SER A 207 -2.72 -27.58 7.63
C SER A 207 -2.13 -26.57 8.61
N ASP A 208 -0.82 -26.43 8.64
CA ASP A 208 -0.14 -25.33 9.31
C ASP A 208 -0.11 -24.06 8.46
N SER A 209 -1.33 -23.66 8.09
CA SER A 209 -1.62 -22.51 7.24
C SER A 209 -2.87 -21.77 7.72
N LEU A 210 -2.81 -20.43 7.67
CA LEU A 210 -3.95 -19.55 7.86
C LEU A 210 -4.40 -19.02 6.50
N TYR A 211 -5.65 -19.30 6.15
CA TYR A 211 -6.26 -18.80 4.93
C TYR A 211 -7.16 -17.61 5.25
N GLY A 212 -7.13 -16.59 4.39
CA GLY A 212 -7.93 -15.39 4.57
C GLY A 212 -9.29 -15.38 3.88
N TRP A 213 -9.67 -16.50 3.26
CA TRP A 213 -10.93 -16.63 2.53
C TRP A 213 -11.66 -17.93 2.88
N GLN A 214 -12.97 -17.80 3.03
CA GLN A 214 -13.91 -18.91 3.03
C GLN A 214 -14.53 -19.03 1.64
N SER A 215 -14.83 -20.26 1.23
CA SER A 215 -15.40 -20.54 -0.08
C SER A 215 -16.66 -21.39 0.00
N THR A 216 -17.55 -21.17 -0.96
CA THR A 216 -18.66 -22.07 -1.27
C THR A 216 -18.69 -22.27 -2.78
N LEU A 217 -18.61 -23.53 -3.21
CA LEU A 217 -18.75 -23.91 -4.60
C LEU A 217 -20.08 -24.63 -4.79
N SER A 218 -20.90 -24.18 -5.73
CA SER A 218 -21.95 -25.00 -6.31
C SER A 218 -21.47 -25.55 -7.65
N TRP A 219 -21.56 -26.86 -7.86
CA TRP A 219 -21.15 -27.53 -9.11
C TRP A 219 -22.18 -28.58 -9.49
N LYS A 220 -22.88 -28.37 -10.62
CA LYS A 220 -23.92 -29.28 -11.14
C LYS A 220 -24.93 -29.70 -10.05
N GLY A 221 -25.38 -28.73 -9.26
CA GLY A 221 -26.33 -28.94 -8.16
C GLY A 221 -25.73 -29.42 -6.83
N ARG A 222 -24.47 -29.84 -6.79
CA ARG A 222 -23.75 -30.17 -5.53
C ARG A 222 -23.20 -28.92 -4.89
N LYS A 223 -23.05 -28.92 -3.57
CA LYS A 223 -22.46 -27.82 -2.79
C LYS A 223 -21.23 -28.30 -2.03
N TYR A 224 -20.20 -27.47 -2.02
CA TYR A 224 -18.95 -27.70 -1.32
C TYR A 224 -18.61 -26.44 -0.51
N GLN A 225 -17.98 -26.64 0.64
CA GLN A 225 -17.51 -25.58 1.53
C GLN A 225 -16.05 -25.82 1.88
N GLY A 226 -15.32 -24.74 2.14
CA GLY A 226 -13.92 -24.84 2.52
C GLY A 226 -13.22 -23.48 2.56
N CYS A 227 -11.90 -23.51 2.38
CA CYS A 227 -11.05 -22.33 2.34
C CYS A 227 -10.76 -21.91 0.90
N ALA A 228 -10.10 -20.76 0.74
CA ALA A 228 -9.62 -20.30 -0.55
C ALA A 228 -8.43 -19.35 -0.42
N THR A 229 -7.78 -19.11 -1.55
CA THR A 229 -6.77 -18.07 -1.75
C THR A 229 -7.05 -17.35 -3.06
N LEU A 230 -6.87 -16.04 -3.10
CA LEU A 230 -6.75 -15.31 -4.36
C LEU A 230 -5.42 -15.63 -5.03
N GLY A 231 -5.35 -15.38 -6.35
CA GLY A 231 -4.10 -15.45 -7.08
C GLY A 231 -3.07 -14.50 -6.51
N ALA A 232 -1.88 -15.02 -6.20
CA ALA A 232 -0.82 -14.30 -5.48
C ALA A 232 0.01 -13.37 -6.39
N ARG A 233 -0.64 -12.74 -7.38
CA ARG A 233 0.01 -11.87 -8.36
C ARG A 233 -0.28 -10.41 -8.02
N ASP A 234 0.78 -9.61 -7.93
CA ASP A 234 0.61 -8.16 -7.96
C ASP A 234 0.36 -7.67 -9.39
N VAL A 235 -0.78 -7.01 -9.57
CA VAL A 235 -1.19 -6.40 -10.85
C VAL A 235 -0.55 -5.02 -11.06
N THR A 236 -0.03 -4.40 -10.00
CA THR A 236 0.56 -3.06 -10.06
C THR A 236 2.02 -3.07 -10.55
N LEU A 237 2.67 -4.23 -10.65
CA LEU A 237 4.04 -4.34 -11.20
C LEU A 237 4.20 -3.81 -12.64
N THR A 238 3.12 -3.51 -13.35
CA THR A 238 3.16 -2.79 -14.63
C THR A 238 3.76 -1.37 -14.53
N TRP A 239 3.82 -0.82 -13.32
CA TRP A 239 4.51 0.43 -12.97
C TRP A 239 6.01 0.26 -12.77
N SER A 240 6.49 -0.96 -12.49
CA SER A 240 7.91 -1.19 -12.25
C SER A 240 8.78 -0.88 -13.47
N GLY A 241 10.00 -0.43 -13.21
CA GLY A 241 10.99 -0.07 -14.22
C GLY A 241 11.83 1.15 -13.82
N THR A 242 12.76 1.49 -14.70
CA THR A 242 13.59 2.68 -14.57
C THR A 242 12.99 3.79 -15.42
N TYR A 243 12.84 4.98 -14.87
CA TYR A 243 12.35 6.18 -15.54
C TYR A 243 13.42 7.27 -15.43
N GLN A 244 13.65 8.00 -16.51
CA GLN A 244 14.70 9.03 -16.54
C GLN A 244 14.21 10.28 -17.24
N GLY A 245 14.63 11.43 -16.73
CA GLY A 245 14.43 12.75 -17.35
C GLY A 245 15.63 13.64 -17.10
N THR A 246 15.85 14.60 -18.00
CA THR A 246 16.91 15.60 -17.87
C THR A 246 16.27 16.99 -17.86
N THR A 247 16.63 17.77 -16.85
CA THR A 247 16.29 19.18 -16.75
C THR A 247 17.33 20.00 -17.50
N TYR A 248 16.87 21.03 -18.22
CA TYR A 248 17.70 21.90 -19.02
C TYR A 248 17.53 23.36 -18.57
N LEU A 249 18.62 24.12 -18.56
CA LEU A 249 18.62 25.57 -18.46
C LEU A 249 19.00 26.14 -19.84
N GLY A 250 18.00 26.56 -20.61
CA GLY A 250 18.16 26.79 -22.04
C GLY A 250 18.47 25.47 -22.75
N GLU A 251 19.57 25.41 -23.51
CA GLU A 251 20.02 24.18 -24.18
C GLU A 251 20.99 23.34 -23.32
N LYS A 252 21.37 23.81 -22.13
CA LYS A 252 22.37 23.14 -21.28
C LYS A 252 21.69 22.17 -20.31
N PRO A 253 22.05 20.87 -20.31
CA PRO A 253 21.56 19.95 -19.30
C PRO A 253 22.14 20.34 -17.93
N THR A 254 21.30 20.35 -16.91
CA THR A 254 21.69 20.76 -15.54
C THR A 254 21.54 19.64 -14.53
N LEU A 255 20.55 18.76 -14.72
CA LEU A 255 20.24 17.69 -13.77
C LEU A 255 19.61 16.52 -14.51
N THR A 256 20.12 15.32 -14.30
CA THR A 256 19.45 14.09 -14.73
C THR A 256 18.86 13.39 -13.51
N THR A 257 17.55 13.16 -13.55
CA THR A 257 16.79 12.47 -12.52
C THR A 257 16.47 11.07 -13.00
N THR A 258 16.86 10.07 -12.23
CA THR A 258 16.56 8.66 -12.48
C THR A 258 15.72 8.11 -11.34
N LEU A 259 14.50 7.69 -11.63
CA LEU A 259 13.59 7.04 -10.70
C LEU A 259 13.50 5.55 -11.02
N GLU A 260 13.85 4.72 -10.05
CA GLU A 260 13.73 3.27 -10.15
C GLU A 260 12.55 2.83 -9.29
N LEU A 261 11.51 2.27 -9.92
CA LEU A 261 10.37 1.64 -9.27
C LEU A 261 10.57 0.12 -9.30
N LYS A 262 11.00 -0.47 -8.19
CA LYS A 262 11.37 -1.89 -8.14
C LYS A 262 10.16 -2.80 -7.93
N PRO A 263 10.21 -4.07 -8.38
CA PRO A 263 9.09 -5.02 -8.20
C PRO A 263 8.75 -5.36 -6.75
N ASP A 264 9.62 -5.03 -5.80
CA ASP A 264 9.39 -5.20 -4.36
C ASP A 264 8.73 -3.98 -3.72
N HIS A 265 8.21 -3.05 -4.54
CA HIS A 265 7.64 -1.76 -4.14
C HIS A 265 8.62 -0.75 -3.54
N SER A 266 9.93 -1.04 -3.51
CA SER A 266 10.92 -0.03 -3.13
C SER A 266 11.15 0.94 -4.29
N ALA A 267 11.47 2.18 -3.96
CA ALA A 267 11.76 3.24 -4.90
C ALA A 267 13.13 3.85 -4.60
N VAL A 268 13.88 4.19 -5.66
CA VAL A 268 15.14 4.92 -5.54
C VAL A 268 15.13 6.08 -6.53
N THR A 269 15.34 7.30 -6.05
CA THR A 269 15.61 8.46 -6.93
C THR A 269 17.09 8.79 -6.87
N ARG A 270 17.74 8.92 -8.04
CA ARG A 270 19.13 9.37 -8.18
C ARG A 270 19.18 10.64 -9.02
N TYR A 271 19.91 11.62 -8.53
CA TYR A 271 20.15 12.88 -9.20
C TYR A 271 21.61 12.98 -9.59
N THR A 272 21.89 13.19 -10.87
CA THR A 272 23.25 13.33 -11.38
C THR A 272 23.42 14.68 -12.07
N TYR A 273 24.51 15.37 -11.72
CA TYR A 273 24.85 16.68 -12.27
C TYR A 273 25.89 16.52 -13.38
N PRO A 274 25.68 17.09 -14.58
CA PRO A 274 26.67 17.07 -15.65
C PRO A 274 28.00 17.74 -15.27
N SER A 275 28.01 18.62 -14.28
CA SER A 275 29.20 19.25 -13.72
C SER A 275 30.14 18.29 -12.99
N GLY A 276 29.70 17.05 -12.71
CA GLY A 276 30.48 16.04 -11.98
C GLY A 276 30.42 16.20 -10.46
N GLU A 277 29.57 17.10 -9.95
CA GLU A 277 29.28 17.19 -8.52
C GLU A 277 28.70 15.87 -7.98
N PRO A 278 28.95 15.54 -6.70
CA PRO A 278 28.38 14.33 -6.10
C PRO A 278 26.87 14.26 -6.28
N GLY A 279 26.41 13.16 -6.86
CA GLY A 279 24.99 12.92 -7.05
C GLY A 279 24.23 12.78 -5.73
N LEU A 280 22.92 13.02 -5.78
CA LEU A 280 22.03 12.82 -4.65
C LEU A 280 21.25 11.53 -4.79
N GLN A 281 20.96 10.87 -3.67
CA GLN A 281 20.11 9.68 -3.65
C GLN A 281 19.05 9.76 -2.56
N GLU A 282 17.85 9.39 -2.96
CA GLU A 282 16.70 9.16 -2.10
C GLU A 282 16.27 7.70 -2.17
N ARG A 283 15.77 7.17 -1.05
CA ARG A 283 15.18 5.83 -0.98
C ARG A 283 13.81 5.89 -0.33
N GLY A 284 12.91 5.02 -0.76
CA GLY A 284 11.59 4.87 -0.17
C GLY A 284 10.80 3.80 -0.89
N PHE A 285 9.55 4.09 -1.22
CA PHE A 285 8.62 3.13 -1.78
C PHE A 285 7.65 3.75 -2.79
N TRP A 286 6.95 2.90 -3.54
CA TRP A 286 5.93 3.31 -4.49
C TRP A 286 4.68 2.42 -4.43
N GLN A 287 3.55 3.01 -4.77
CA GLN A 287 2.28 2.31 -4.89
C GLN A 287 1.33 3.04 -5.83
N GLN A 288 0.45 2.31 -6.49
CA GLN A 288 -0.56 2.89 -7.37
C GLN A 288 -1.52 3.80 -6.58
N ALA A 289 -1.84 4.98 -7.11
CA ALA A 289 -2.67 6.01 -6.47
C ALA A 289 -3.91 6.33 -7.30
N GLY A 290 -4.63 5.27 -7.71
CA GLY A 290 -5.76 5.36 -8.63
C GLY A 290 -5.39 5.02 -10.08
N GLU A 291 -6.35 5.22 -10.99
CA GLU A 291 -6.14 4.98 -12.41
C GLU A 291 -5.13 5.97 -12.99
N GLY A 292 -4.14 5.47 -13.72
CA GLY A 292 -3.12 6.30 -14.37
C GLY A 292 -2.19 7.06 -13.43
N LYS A 293 -2.21 6.79 -12.12
CA LYS A 293 -1.38 7.50 -11.13
C LYS A 293 -0.54 6.55 -10.28
N VAL A 294 0.68 6.96 -9.95
CA VAL A 294 1.56 6.27 -8.99
C VAL A 294 2.07 7.27 -7.96
N LYS A 295 1.92 6.94 -6.68
CA LYS A 295 2.50 7.69 -5.57
C LYS A 295 3.86 7.11 -5.24
N VAL A 296 4.86 7.97 -5.19
CA VAL A 296 6.22 7.67 -4.78
C VAL A 296 6.49 8.44 -3.51
N THR A 297 6.84 7.72 -2.45
CA THR A 297 7.19 8.31 -1.15
C THR A 297 8.63 7.97 -0.84
N MET A 298 9.49 8.98 -0.83
CA MET A 298 10.87 8.90 -0.37
C MET A 298 10.88 9.05 1.14
N ALA A 299 11.52 8.11 1.84
CA ALA A 299 11.61 8.08 3.29
C ALA A 299 13.02 8.44 3.80
N GLN A 300 14.02 8.37 2.92
CA GLN A 300 15.39 8.71 3.21
C GLN A 300 15.99 9.61 2.15
N TYR A 301 16.73 10.62 2.59
CA TYR A 301 17.55 11.51 1.76
C TYR A 301 18.98 11.50 2.31
N GLN A 302 19.96 11.06 1.51
CA GLN A 302 21.37 10.96 1.95
C GLN A 302 21.56 10.19 3.27
N GLY A 303 20.77 9.14 3.47
CA GLY A 303 20.79 8.31 4.68
C GLY A 303 20.14 8.96 5.92
N ARG A 304 19.50 10.12 5.78
CA ARG A 304 18.72 10.78 6.84
C ARG A 304 17.23 10.64 6.55
N ARG A 305 16.42 10.54 7.61
CA ARG A 305 14.96 10.50 7.50
C ARG A 305 14.44 11.81 6.91
N LEU A 306 13.67 11.72 5.83
CA LEU A 306 12.94 12.84 5.23
C LEU A 306 11.79 12.25 4.42
N ILE A 307 10.56 12.67 4.70
CA ILE A 307 9.40 12.23 3.94
C ILE A 307 9.14 13.22 2.81
N SER A 308 9.35 12.76 1.58
CA SER A 308 8.97 13.47 0.35
C SER A 308 7.99 12.61 -0.43
N GLU A 309 6.93 13.22 -0.95
CA GLU A 309 5.88 12.55 -1.70
C GLU A 309 5.67 13.21 -3.05
N ARG A 310 5.60 12.38 -4.10
CA ARG A 310 5.26 12.80 -5.47
C ARG A 310 4.19 11.88 -6.02
N VAL A 311 3.13 12.46 -6.58
CA VAL A 311 2.12 11.70 -7.33
C VAL A 311 2.37 11.93 -8.82
N PHE A 312 2.83 10.89 -9.50
CA PHE A 312 3.05 10.92 -10.94
C PHE A 312 1.79 10.50 -11.68
N VAL A 313 1.46 11.22 -12.74
CA VAL A 313 0.49 10.81 -13.77
C VAL A 313 1.23 10.10 -14.89
N ARG A 314 0.66 9.02 -15.42
CA ARG A 314 1.23 8.26 -16.53
C ARG A 314 0.54 8.59 -17.84
N ASP A 315 1.34 8.90 -18.86
CA ASP A 315 0.93 8.98 -20.26
C ASP A 315 1.87 8.10 -21.10
N GLY A 316 1.37 6.95 -21.55
CA GLY A 316 2.17 5.93 -22.21
C GLY A 316 3.35 5.44 -21.36
N GLU A 317 4.56 5.80 -21.78
CA GLU A 317 5.83 5.49 -21.09
C GLU A 317 6.36 6.67 -20.25
N GLN A 318 5.66 7.80 -20.24
CA GLN A 318 6.04 8.98 -19.50
C GLN A 318 5.33 9.04 -18.13
N LEU A 319 6.07 9.49 -17.11
CA LEU A 319 5.58 9.87 -15.80
C LEU A 319 5.80 11.38 -15.61
N SER A 320 4.79 12.10 -15.15
CA SER A 320 4.89 13.53 -14.87
C SER A 320 4.33 13.88 -13.49
N ALA A 321 5.04 14.71 -12.74
CA ALA A 321 4.58 15.29 -11.47
C ALA A 321 4.86 16.80 -11.49
N ASN A 322 3.90 17.61 -11.04
CA ASN A 322 4.04 19.08 -11.00
C ASN A 322 4.27 19.61 -9.59
N GLU A 323 4.09 18.76 -8.59
CA GLU A 323 4.15 19.11 -7.18
C GLU A 323 4.91 18.02 -6.42
N GLU A 324 5.56 18.44 -5.34
CA GLU A 324 6.18 17.58 -4.35
C GLU A 324 5.76 18.04 -2.95
N THR A 325 5.37 17.09 -2.11
CA THR A 325 5.04 17.38 -0.70
C THR A 325 6.18 16.89 0.19
N ILE A 326 6.83 17.81 0.90
CA ILE A 326 7.94 17.51 1.84
C ILE A 326 7.45 17.80 3.25
N ASN A 327 7.42 16.79 4.11
CA ASN A 327 6.94 16.89 5.50
C ASN A 327 5.58 17.59 5.64
N GLY A 328 4.69 17.41 4.66
CA GLY A 328 3.34 17.99 4.64
C GLY A 328 3.22 19.35 3.94
N GLU A 329 4.33 20.00 3.60
CA GLU A 329 4.33 21.24 2.82
C GLU A 329 4.47 20.94 1.33
N THR A 330 3.63 21.54 0.49
CA THR A 330 3.61 21.27 -0.96
C THR A 330 4.35 22.37 -1.73
N TYR A 331 5.24 21.93 -2.61
CA TYR A 331 6.12 22.74 -3.43
C TYR A 331 5.82 22.50 -4.90
N PHE A 332 5.69 23.58 -5.67
CA PHE A 332 5.54 23.51 -7.11
C PHE A 332 6.89 23.22 -7.78
N LEU A 333 6.93 22.26 -8.70
CA LEU A 333 8.13 21.82 -9.41
C LEU A 333 8.43 22.66 -10.67
N GLY A 334 7.75 23.81 -10.83
CA GLY A 334 7.86 24.68 -11.99
C GLY A 334 6.91 24.30 -13.12
N ASP A 335 6.75 25.19 -14.12
CA ASP A 335 5.76 25.07 -15.20
C ASP A 335 5.86 23.78 -16.03
N SER A 336 7.07 23.22 -16.13
CA SER A 336 7.36 21.98 -16.84
C SER A 336 7.26 20.73 -15.96
N GLY A 337 7.17 20.91 -14.63
CA GLY A 337 7.23 19.85 -13.63
C GLY A 337 8.45 18.94 -13.75
N LEU A 338 8.36 17.76 -13.12
CA LEU A 338 9.27 16.65 -13.30
C LEU A 338 8.67 15.66 -14.29
N THR A 339 9.30 15.55 -15.47
CA THR A 339 8.91 14.58 -16.51
C THR A 339 9.99 13.51 -16.68
N LEU A 340 9.60 12.24 -16.56
CA LEU A 340 10.47 11.07 -16.65
C LEU A 340 9.93 10.09 -17.70
N ARG A 341 10.79 9.51 -18.53
CA ARG A 341 10.42 8.48 -19.51
C ARG A 341 10.96 7.12 -19.11
N LYS A 342 10.15 6.08 -19.29
CA LYS A 342 10.56 4.69 -19.05
C LYS A 342 11.73 4.34 -19.94
N GLN A 343 12.76 3.76 -19.33
CA GLN A 343 13.94 3.29 -20.02
C GLN A 343 13.72 1.83 -20.45
N PRO A 344 14.27 1.41 -21.60
CA PRO A 344 14.33 0.00 -21.95
C PRO A 344 14.99 -0.81 -20.83
N ALA A 345 14.55 -2.06 -20.63
CA ALA A 345 15.24 -2.95 -19.71
C ALA A 345 16.72 -3.08 -20.14
N PRO A 346 17.68 -3.04 -19.21
CA PRO A 346 19.08 -3.32 -19.54
C PRO A 346 19.16 -4.71 -20.19
N GLN A 347 19.85 -4.79 -21.33
CA GLN A 347 20.05 -6.03 -22.10
C GLN A 347 20.96 -7.01 -21.38
#